data_AF-A0A7G9GSD4-F1
#
_entry.id   AF-A0A7G9GSD4-F1
#
_cell.length_a   1.000
_cell.length_b   1.000
_cell.length_c   1.000
_cell.angle_alpha   90.00
_cell.angle_beta   90.00
_cell.angle_gamma   90.00
#
_symmetry.space_group_name_H-M   'P 1'
#
loop_
_entity.id
_entity.type
_entity.pdbx_description
1 polymer ?
#
loop_
_entity_poly.entity_id
_entity_poly.type
_entity_poly.pdbx_seq_one_letter_code
_entity_poly.pdbx_strand_id
1 'polypeptide(L)'
;MKMNNEIIQAFLNDHDIENCKAFPLLNNYKTPDKKRKDVVMELLSQLETIVEEFPVFNHELWKVLFKENHPLLDQLILLPVVGTNGNRVCKTENEVYILMDLIHIADYTPIVSQMVYIMQNYLTKEISKLCIHHDYPLESGRYLDILDYFTFCHGLSNFLAWNEHVKDYRFYTEKYESYKEKAFGSLAGACDVENKAMQHKILIAATSGDLWNQFPTAAGMFYFDDIYREYGQKGVQVLYKKGPEKFIQSIFQN
;
A
#
# COMPACT_ATOMS: atom_id res chain seq x y z
N MET A 1 4.60 15.96 2.32
CA MET A 1 5.58 14.86 2.54
C MET A 1 6.96 15.36 2.17
N LYS A 2 7.99 15.06 2.96
CA LYS A 2 9.37 15.44 2.63
C LYS A 2 10.02 14.36 1.78
N MET A 3 10.96 14.73 0.92
CA MET A 3 11.76 13.78 0.16
C MET A 3 13.23 13.91 0.56
N ASN A 4 13.86 12.79 0.89
CA ASN A 4 15.28 12.70 1.17
C ASN A 4 15.98 12.02 -0.02
N ASN A 5 16.71 12.81 -0.80
CA ASN A 5 17.38 12.35 -2.01
C ASN A 5 18.85 11.93 -1.78
N GLU A 6 19.32 11.83 -0.54
CA GLU A 6 20.74 11.60 -0.24
C GLU A 6 21.31 10.35 -0.94
N ILE A 7 20.62 9.21 -0.81
CA ILE A 7 21.04 7.92 -1.39
C ILE A 7 21.05 7.97 -2.92
N ILE A 8 19.96 8.47 -3.51
CA ILE A 8 19.83 8.49 -4.98
C ILE A 8 20.84 9.46 -5.61
N GLN A 9 21.10 10.60 -4.95
CA GLN A 9 22.10 11.55 -5.41
C GLN A 9 23.51 10.99 -5.28
N ALA A 10 23.82 10.22 -4.24
CA ALA A 10 25.11 9.55 -4.14
C ALA A 10 25.30 8.55 -5.31
N PHE A 11 24.29 7.75 -5.62
CA PHE A 11 24.32 6.85 -6.78
C PHE A 11 24.55 7.58 -8.11
N LEU A 12 23.76 8.63 -8.38
CA LEU A 12 23.79 9.37 -9.64
C LEU A 12 25.15 10.07 -9.85
N ASN A 13 25.75 10.59 -8.78
CA ASN A 13 27.03 11.31 -8.82
C ASN A 13 28.28 10.43 -8.60
N ASP A 14 28.14 9.11 -8.59
CA ASP A 14 29.25 8.17 -8.31
C ASP A 14 29.92 8.37 -6.93
N HIS A 15 29.19 8.92 -5.97
CA HIS A 15 29.62 8.97 -4.58
C HIS A 15 29.35 7.64 -3.88
N ASP A 16 30.12 7.39 -2.83
CA ASP A 16 29.94 6.20 -2.01
C ASP A 16 28.67 6.32 -1.14
N ILE A 17 27.70 5.46 -1.43
CA ILE A 17 26.38 5.41 -0.76
C ILE A 17 26.53 5.02 0.71
N GLU A 18 27.57 4.25 1.08
CA GLU A 18 27.79 3.80 2.46
C GLU A 18 28.07 4.98 3.42
N ASN A 19 28.51 6.12 2.88
CA ASN A 19 28.75 7.34 3.65
C ASN A 19 27.49 8.19 3.88
N CYS A 20 26.36 7.83 3.28
CA CYS A 20 25.10 8.54 3.45
C CYS A 20 24.51 8.28 4.84
N LYS A 21 23.95 9.30 5.50
CA LYS A 21 23.27 9.16 6.79
C LYS A 21 22.10 8.19 6.74
N ALA A 22 21.39 8.15 5.61
CA ALA A 22 20.27 7.22 5.41
C ALA A 22 20.71 5.78 5.08
N PHE A 23 22.00 5.50 4.88
CA PHE A 23 22.48 4.17 4.50
C PHE A 23 22.05 3.03 5.45
N PRO A 24 22.04 3.19 6.79
CA PRO A 24 21.56 2.15 7.69
C PRO A 24 20.10 1.72 7.45
N LEU A 25 19.32 2.53 6.73
CA LEU A 25 17.96 2.22 6.32
C LEU A 25 17.91 1.31 5.08
N LEU A 26 19.03 0.96 4.43
CA LEU A 26 19.07 0.07 3.27
C LEU A 26 19.43 -1.37 3.72
N ASN A 27 18.44 -2.10 4.21
CA ASN A 27 18.65 -3.49 4.64
C ASN A 27 19.04 -4.39 3.45
N ASN A 28 20.05 -5.24 3.64
CA ASN A 28 20.59 -6.14 2.61
C ASN A 28 21.00 -5.41 1.31
N TYR A 29 21.63 -4.24 1.45
CA TYR A 29 22.12 -3.46 0.31
C TYR A 29 23.04 -4.28 -0.60
N LYS A 30 22.85 -4.12 -1.91
CA LYS A 30 23.70 -4.65 -2.98
C LYS A 30 24.06 -3.52 -3.92
N THR A 31 25.32 -3.49 -4.35
CA THR A 31 25.80 -2.49 -5.30
C THR A 31 24.96 -2.50 -6.59
N PRO A 32 24.26 -1.41 -6.91
CA PRO A 32 23.41 -1.32 -8.10
C PRO A 32 24.23 -1.19 -9.39
N ASP A 33 23.67 -1.63 -10.52
CA ASP A 33 24.32 -1.47 -11.83
C ASP A 33 24.35 0.00 -12.26
N LYS A 34 25.57 0.54 -12.42
CA LYS A 34 25.80 1.93 -12.86
C LYS A 34 25.20 2.25 -14.23
N LYS A 35 24.96 1.26 -15.09
CA LYS A 35 24.30 1.47 -16.39
C LYS A 35 22.84 1.88 -16.25
N ARG A 36 22.24 1.74 -15.07
CA ARG A 36 20.84 2.08 -14.79
C ARG A 36 20.63 3.55 -14.43
N LYS A 37 21.67 4.41 -14.47
CA LYS A 37 21.56 5.82 -14.10
C LYS A 37 20.49 6.57 -14.90
N ASP A 38 20.41 6.36 -16.21
CA ASP A 38 19.45 7.09 -17.06
C ASP A 38 18.00 6.82 -16.65
N VAL A 39 17.64 5.56 -16.43
CA VAL A 39 16.29 5.21 -15.97
C VAL A 39 16.03 5.70 -14.54
N VAL A 40 17.05 5.69 -13.68
CA VAL A 40 16.93 6.22 -12.32
C VAL A 40 16.71 7.73 -12.31
N MET A 41 17.39 8.49 -13.18
CA MET A 41 17.18 9.93 -13.33
C MET A 41 15.76 10.24 -13.82
N GLU A 42 15.29 9.51 -14.83
CA GLU A 42 13.91 9.66 -15.34
C GLU A 42 12.89 9.37 -14.22
N LEU A 43 13.03 8.24 -13.53
CA LEU A 43 12.09 7.88 -12.47
C LEU A 43 12.15 8.83 -11.27
N LEU A 44 13.33 9.38 -10.94
CA LEU A 44 13.44 10.39 -9.90
C LEU A 44 12.67 11.67 -10.28
N SER A 45 12.80 12.13 -11.52
CA SER A 45 12.05 13.31 -12.00
C SER A 45 10.54 13.08 -12.00
N GLN A 46 10.08 11.90 -12.42
CA GLN A 46 8.67 11.53 -12.33
C GLN A 46 8.19 11.47 -10.88
N LEU A 47 9.00 10.91 -9.98
CA LEU A 47 8.69 10.81 -8.56
C LEU A 47 8.59 12.19 -7.89
N GLU A 48 9.47 13.12 -8.24
CA GLU A 48 9.41 14.52 -7.80
C GLU A 48 8.07 15.15 -8.17
N THR A 49 7.64 14.99 -9.43
CA THR A 49 6.34 15.47 -9.92
C THR A 49 5.18 14.84 -9.13
N ILE A 50 5.21 13.52 -8.94
CA ILE A 50 4.20 12.79 -8.16
C ILE A 50 4.07 13.32 -6.72
N VAL A 51 5.19 13.67 -6.08
CA VAL A 51 5.21 14.17 -4.70
C VAL A 51 4.68 15.59 -4.60
N GLU A 52 5.02 16.44 -5.57
CA GLU A 52 4.53 17.82 -5.66
C GLU A 52 3.00 17.88 -5.81
N GLU A 53 2.43 16.97 -6.60
CA GLU A 53 0.98 16.91 -6.86
C GLU A 53 0.16 16.18 -5.79
N PHE A 54 0.81 15.77 -4.69
CA PHE A 54 0.27 14.88 -3.65
C PHE A 54 -0.02 13.46 -4.19
N PRO A 55 0.78 12.45 -3.80
CA PRO A 55 1.05 11.26 -4.61
C PRO A 55 -0.05 10.18 -4.60
N VAL A 56 -1.28 10.54 -4.19
CA VAL A 56 -2.36 9.58 -3.97
C VAL A 56 -3.29 9.51 -5.18
N PHE A 57 -3.51 8.30 -5.67
CA PHE A 57 -4.66 8.00 -6.49
C PHE A 57 -5.95 8.25 -5.71
N ASN A 58 -7.04 8.46 -6.44
CA ASN A 58 -8.36 8.77 -5.88
C ASN A 58 -8.37 9.98 -4.96
N HIS A 59 -7.63 11.03 -5.30
CA HIS A 59 -7.46 12.23 -4.49
C HIS A 59 -8.76 12.70 -3.80
N GLU A 60 -9.86 12.79 -4.57
CA GLU A 60 -11.16 13.23 -4.07
C GLU A 60 -11.76 12.31 -2.99
N LEU A 61 -11.63 10.99 -3.16
CA LEU A 61 -12.09 10.03 -2.14
C LEU A 61 -11.11 9.99 -0.98
N TRP A 62 -9.81 9.99 -1.26
CA TRP A 62 -8.73 9.94 -0.27
C TRP A 62 -8.84 11.09 0.73
N LYS A 63 -8.99 12.34 0.25
CA LYS A 63 -9.11 13.52 1.12
C LYS A 63 -10.35 13.50 2.02
N VAL A 64 -11.41 12.81 1.62
CA VAL A 64 -12.65 12.69 2.40
C VAL A 64 -12.49 11.73 3.57
N LEU A 65 -11.59 10.75 3.43
CA LEU A 65 -11.29 9.77 4.46
C LEU A 65 -10.27 10.31 5.46
N PHE A 66 -9.14 10.86 4.98
CA PHE A 66 -8.00 11.20 5.85
C PHE A 66 -7.79 12.69 6.07
N LYS A 67 -8.37 13.56 5.23
CA LYS A 67 -8.08 15.01 5.14
C LYS A 67 -6.64 15.30 4.67
N GLU A 68 -6.45 16.39 3.94
CA GLU A 68 -5.13 16.78 3.40
C GLU A 68 -4.11 17.17 4.48
N ASN A 69 -4.58 17.57 5.67
CA ASN A 69 -3.76 17.94 6.81
C ASN A 69 -3.68 16.83 7.88
N HIS A 70 -3.80 15.57 7.46
CA HIS A 70 -3.69 14.43 8.36
C HIS A 70 -2.34 14.49 9.12
N PRO A 71 -2.31 14.44 10.48
CA PRO A 71 -1.09 14.69 11.27
C PRO A 71 0.11 13.81 10.90
N LEU A 72 -0.16 12.57 10.49
CA LEU A 72 0.86 11.63 10.05
C LEU A 72 1.67 12.10 8.83
N LEU A 73 1.07 12.88 7.93
CA LEU A 73 1.71 13.27 6.66
C LEU A 73 2.96 14.13 6.87
N ASP A 74 3.03 14.87 7.98
CA ASP A 74 4.19 15.68 8.36
C ASP A 74 5.39 14.83 8.84
N GLN A 75 5.13 13.59 9.26
CA GLN A 75 6.14 12.64 9.72
C GLN A 75 6.67 11.74 8.59
N LEU A 76 6.05 11.80 7.40
CA LEU A 76 6.42 10.96 6.27
C LEU A 76 7.62 11.53 5.52
N ILE A 77 8.63 10.67 5.31
CA ILE A 77 9.79 10.93 4.49
C ILE A 77 9.85 9.90 3.38
N LEU A 78 9.71 10.34 2.14
CA LEU A 78 10.02 9.51 0.99
C LEU A 78 11.54 9.48 0.80
N LEU A 79 12.09 8.27 0.71
CA LEU A 79 13.51 8.02 0.49
C LEU A 79 13.64 7.21 -0.81
N PRO A 80 13.85 7.88 -1.96
CA PRO A 80 14.21 7.19 -3.19
C PRO A 80 15.60 6.55 -3.04
N VAL A 81 15.70 5.27 -3.36
CA VAL A 81 16.91 4.45 -3.16
C VAL A 81 17.21 3.58 -4.38
N VAL A 82 18.34 2.89 -4.31
CA VAL A 82 18.76 1.84 -5.23
C VAL A 82 19.48 0.74 -4.44
N GLY A 83 19.50 -0.47 -4.98
CA GLY A 83 20.30 -1.57 -4.43
C GLY A 83 19.66 -2.28 -3.23
N THR A 84 18.36 -2.12 -3.02
CA THR A 84 17.59 -2.87 -2.02
C THR A 84 16.88 -4.07 -2.66
N ASN A 85 16.29 -4.96 -1.84
CA ASN A 85 15.50 -6.09 -2.33
C ASN A 85 14.04 -5.70 -2.68
N GLY A 86 13.68 -4.42 -2.59
CA GLY A 86 12.36 -3.91 -2.91
C GLY A 86 11.89 -2.79 -1.99
N ASN A 87 10.73 -2.22 -2.35
CA ASN A 87 10.15 -1.08 -1.65
C ASN A 87 9.65 -1.49 -0.25
N ARG A 88 9.78 -0.60 0.74
CA ARG A 88 9.35 -0.88 2.12
C ARG A 88 9.09 0.37 2.94
N VAL A 89 8.37 0.20 4.04
CA VAL A 89 8.21 1.24 5.08
C VAL A 89 9.11 0.92 6.27
N CYS A 90 9.82 1.91 6.78
CA CYS A 90 10.66 1.82 7.97
C CYS A 90 10.24 2.90 8.98
N LYS A 91 10.00 2.51 10.24
CA LYS A 91 9.68 3.45 11.32
C LYS A 91 10.92 3.69 12.17
N THR A 92 11.19 4.96 12.47
CA THR A 92 12.14 5.40 13.50
C THR A 92 11.37 5.96 14.69
N GLU A 93 12.04 6.50 15.71
CA GLU A 93 11.36 7.09 16.87
C GLU A 93 10.43 8.26 16.51
N ASN A 94 10.82 9.10 15.53
CA ASN A 94 10.10 10.34 15.20
C ASN A 94 9.60 10.40 13.74
N GLU A 95 10.12 9.56 12.86
CA GLU A 95 9.88 9.66 11.41
C GLU A 95 9.53 8.31 10.81
N VAL A 96 8.69 8.35 9.78
CA VAL A 96 8.31 7.18 8.99
C VAL A 96 8.87 7.34 7.58
N TYR A 97 9.78 6.44 7.22
CA TYR A 97 10.44 6.41 5.93
C TYR A 97 9.69 5.47 4.98
N ILE A 98 9.33 5.97 3.80
CA ILE A 98 8.85 5.16 2.68
C ILE A 98 10.02 5.01 1.72
N LEU A 99 10.60 3.82 1.63
CA LEU A 99 11.71 3.52 0.74
C LEU A 99 11.17 3.02 -0.59
N MET A 100 11.61 3.67 -1.67
CA MET A 100 11.24 3.30 -3.03
C MET A 100 12.49 3.08 -3.86
N ASP A 101 12.72 1.83 -4.27
CA ASP A 101 13.86 1.44 -5.08
C ASP A 101 13.54 1.61 -6.56
N LEU A 102 14.15 2.63 -7.18
CA LEU A 102 13.83 3.00 -8.56
C LEU A 102 14.31 1.96 -9.58
N ILE A 103 15.37 1.19 -9.26
CA ILE A 103 15.80 0.09 -10.11
C ILE A 103 14.80 -1.06 -10.02
N HIS A 104 14.33 -1.37 -8.81
CA HIS A 104 13.32 -2.41 -8.61
C HIS A 104 12.01 -2.07 -9.33
N ILE A 105 11.58 -0.80 -9.31
CA ILE A 105 10.44 -0.33 -10.11
C ILE A 105 10.67 -0.58 -11.60
N ALA A 106 11.84 -0.20 -12.12
CA ALA A 106 12.19 -0.38 -13.52
C ALA A 106 12.34 -1.86 -13.94
N ASP A 107 12.51 -2.78 -13.00
CA ASP A 107 12.60 -4.22 -13.29
C ASP A 107 11.21 -4.86 -13.55
N TYR A 108 10.11 -4.21 -13.14
CA TYR A 108 8.76 -4.72 -13.41
C TYR A 108 8.33 -4.59 -14.88
N THR A 109 8.80 -3.55 -15.57
CA THR A 109 8.34 -3.20 -16.92
C THR A 109 9.32 -2.26 -17.59
N PRO A 110 9.52 -2.33 -18.92
CA PRO A 110 10.35 -1.37 -19.65
C PRO A 110 9.61 -0.05 -20.00
N ILE A 111 8.32 0.08 -19.69
CA ILE A 111 7.49 1.21 -20.10
C ILE A 111 7.40 2.24 -18.96
N VAL A 112 7.90 3.46 -19.19
CA VAL A 112 7.95 4.54 -18.17
C VAL A 112 6.58 4.83 -17.56
N SER A 113 5.51 4.93 -18.36
CA SER A 113 4.16 5.19 -17.84
C SER A 113 3.65 4.10 -16.89
N GLN A 114 4.07 2.84 -17.10
CA GLN A 114 3.74 1.76 -16.17
C GLN A 114 4.59 1.83 -14.90
N MET A 115 5.86 2.24 -14.99
CA MET A 115 6.70 2.50 -13.82
C MET A 115 6.11 3.62 -12.94
N VAL A 116 5.67 4.73 -13.57
CA VAL A 116 4.97 5.86 -12.90
C VAL A 116 3.74 5.36 -12.15
N TYR A 117 2.90 4.55 -12.81
CA TYR A 117 1.75 3.93 -12.18
C TYR A 117 2.14 3.07 -10.97
N ILE A 118 3.20 2.26 -11.05
CA ILE A 118 3.65 1.43 -9.91
C ILE A 118 4.12 2.32 -8.75
N MET A 119 4.82 3.42 -9.02
CA MET A 119 5.25 4.37 -7.98
C MET A 119 4.04 5.00 -7.26
N GLN A 120 3.07 5.53 -8.01
CA GLN A 120 1.86 6.13 -7.45
C GLN A 120 0.99 5.11 -6.71
N ASN A 121 0.81 3.91 -7.28
CA ASN A 121 0.10 2.80 -6.62
C ASN A 121 0.76 2.47 -5.27
N TYR A 122 2.08 2.32 -5.25
CA TYR A 122 2.83 2.01 -4.04
C TYR A 122 2.68 3.10 -2.98
N LEU A 123 2.88 4.38 -3.35
CA LEU A 123 2.74 5.51 -2.43
C LEU A 123 1.32 5.60 -1.88
N THR A 124 0.30 5.54 -2.74
CA THR A 124 -1.10 5.59 -2.32
C THR A 124 -1.42 4.50 -1.31
N LYS A 125 -0.97 3.27 -1.59
CA LYS A 125 -1.21 2.11 -0.73
C LYS A 125 -0.54 2.27 0.63
N GLU A 126 0.76 2.59 0.66
CA GLU A 126 1.50 2.70 1.92
C GLU A 126 1.04 3.89 2.77
N ILE A 127 0.84 5.06 2.15
CA ILE A 127 0.35 6.26 2.84
C ILE A 127 -1.05 5.99 3.42
N SER A 128 -1.95 5.37 2.64
CA SER A 128 -3.29 5.03 3.14
C SER A 128 -3.24 4.07 4.31
N LYS A 129 -2.43 2.99 4.25
CA LYS A 129 -2.27 2.07 5.39
C LYS A 129 -1.74 2.78 6.63
N LEU A 130 -0.78 3.68 6.44
CA LEU A 130 -0.19 4.46 7.52
C LEU A 130 -1.25 5.36 8.18
N CYS A 131 -2.06 6.08 7.41
CA CYS A 131 -3.17 6.88 7.93
C CYS A 131 -4.23 6.02 8.64
N ILE A 132 -4.64 4.90 8.03
CA ILE A 132 -5.60 3.96 8.66
C ILE A 132 -5.06 3.44 9.99
N HIS A 133 -3.79 3.07 10.05
CA HIS A 133 -3.17 2.57 11.28
C HIS A 133 -3.04 3.64 12.36
N HIS A 134 -2.84 4.89 11.97
CA HIS A 134 -2.84 6.02 12.90
C HIS A 134 -4.24 6.25 13.51
N ASP A 135 -5.29 6.19 12.68
CA ASP A 135 -6.68 6.38 13.13
C ASP A 135 -7.21 5.17 13.91
N TYR A 136 -6.79 3.96 13.53
CA TYR A 136 -7.23 2.69 14.09
C TYR A 136 -6.02 1.77 14.34
N PRO A 137 -5.27 1.96 15.44
CA PRO A 137 -4.13 1.11 15.75
C PRO A 137 -4.57 -0.34 16.02
N LEU A 138 -3.83 -1.31 15.47
CA LEU A 138 -4.01 -2.72 15.78
C LEU A 138 -3.29 -3.04 17.10
N GLU A 139 -4.03 -3.05 18.20
CA GLU A 139 -3.50 -3.37 19.53
C GLU A 139 -3.75 -4.82 19.94
N SER A 140 -4.75 -5.47 19.33
CA SER A 140 -5.16 -6.83 19.67
C SER A 140 -4.32 -7.90 18.98
N GLY A 141 -3.94 -8.93 19.75
CA GLY A 141 -3.33 -10.16 19.23
C GLY A 141 -4.35 -11.26 18.88
N ARG A 142 -5.66 -10.99 18.99
CA ARG A 142 -6.69 -12.00 18.68
C ARG A 142 -6.79 -12.22 17.17
N TYR A 143 -6.86 -13.48 16.76
CA TYR A 143 -6.89 -13.89 15.36
C TYR A 143 -7.94 -13.14 14.52
N LEU A 144 -9.19 -13.10 14.98
CA LEU A 144 -10.28 -12.45 14.25
C LEU A 144 -10.09 -10.93 14.15
N ASP A 145 -9.57 -10.28 15.19
CA ASP A 145 -9.31 -8.84 15.16
C ASP A 145 -8.19 -8.50 14.16
N ILE A 146 -7.17 -9.36 14.06
CA ILE A 146 -6.10 -9.21 13.07
C ILE A 146 -6.66 -9.41 11.65
N LEU A 147 -7.52 -10.40 11.44
CA LEU A 147 -8.18 -10.62 10.15
C LEU A 147 -9.09 -9.45 9.76
N ASP A 148 -9.90 -8.96 10.70
CA ASP A 148 -10.72 -7.76 10.54
C ASP A 148 -9.87 -6.57 10.10
N TYR A 149 -8.75 -6.35 10.80
CA TYR A 149 -7.82 -5.28 10.50
C TYR A 149 -7.17 -5.43 9.11
N PHE A 150 -6.70 -6.63 8.74
CA PHE A 150 -6.13 -6.85 7.40
C PHE A 150 -7.18 -6.65 6.31
N THR A 151 -8.38 -7.18 6.49
CA THR A 151 -9.48 -7.03 5.53
C THR A 151 -9.84 -5.56 5.35
N PHE A 152 -9.95 -4.81 6.45
CA PHE A 152 -10.25 -3.38 6.41
C PHE A 152 -9.09 -2.53 5.85
N CYS A 153 -7.93 -2.58 6.52
CA CYS A 153 -6.80 -1.69 6.25
C CYS A 153 -6.12 -2.01 4.91
N HIS A 154 -5.82 -3.28 4.64
CA HIS A 154 -5.20 -3.65 3.37
C HIS A 154 -6.23 -3.60 2.23
N GLY A 155 -7.48 -3.98 2.48
CA GLY A 155 -8.55 -3.86 1.49
C GLY A 155 -8.79 -2.42 1.05
N LEU A 156 -8.98 -1.48 2.00
CA LEU A 156 -9.18 -0.07 1.69
C LEU A 156 -7.98 0.55 0.98
N SER A 157 -6.77 0.29 1.46
CA SER A 157 -5.56 0.86 0.85
C SER A 157 -5.33 0.35 -0.58
N ASN A 158 -5.61 -0.93 -0.87
CA ASN A 158 -5.54 -1.45 -2.23
C ASN A 158 -6.67 -0.91 -3.11
N PHE A 159 -7.88 -0.75 -2.57
CA PHE A 159 -8.98 -0.10 -3.27
C PHE A 159 -8.63 1.34 -3.65
N LEU A 160 -8.10 2.14 -2.73
CA LEU A 160 -7.68 3.52 -3.01
C LEU A 160 -6.48 3.61 -3.96
N ALA A 161 -5.61 2.61 -3.97
CA ALA A 161 -4.44 2.57 -4.84
C ALA A 161 -4.70 1.93 -6.21
N TRP A 162 -5.91 1.43 -6.49
CA TRP A 162 -6.14 0.62 -7.68
C TRP A 162 -6.03 1.39 -9.00
N ASN A 163 -6.49 2.63 -9.08
CA ASN A 163 -6.24 3.52 -10.23
C ASN A 163 -6.58 4.98 -9.86
N GLU A 164 -6.27 5.93 -10.74
CA GLU A 164 -6.46 7.38 -10.52
C GLU A 164 -7.87 7.76 -10.05
N HIS A 165 -8.90 7.14 -10.63
CA HIS A 165 -10.29 7.40 -10.28
C HIS A 165 -11.11 6.11 -10.12
N VAL A 166 -11.80 6.01 -8.99
CA VAL A 166 -12.66 4.89 -8.58
C VAL A 166 -13.82 4.66 -9.55
N LYS A 167 -14.23 5.68 -10.30
CA LYS A 167 -15.26 5.58 -11.35
C LYS A 167 -14.82 4.70 -12.52
N ASP A 168 -13.51 4.55 -12.71
CA ASP A 168 -12.94 3.76 -13.81
C ASP A 168 -12.73 2.30 -13.42
N TYR A 169 -13.08 1.93 -12.19
CA TYR A 169 -12.90 0.56 -11.72
C TYR A 169 -13.87 -0.37 -12.44
N ARG A 170 -13.41 -1.60 -12.65
CA ARG A 170 -14.12 -2.64 -13.43
C ARG A 170 -14.21 -3.96 -12.66
N PHE A 171 -14.16 -3.90 -11.33
CA PHE A 171 -14.25 -5.07 -10.45
C PHE A 171 -15.56 -5.85 -10.57
N TYR A 172 -16.59 -5.25 -11.18
CA TYR A 172 -17.89 -5.87 -11.45
C TYR A 172 -17.95 -6.68 -12.75
N THR A 173 -16.86 -6.76 -13.50
CA THR A 173 -16.81 -7.50 -14.76
C THR A 173 -16.50 -8.97 -14.52
N GLU A 174 -16.90 -9.85 -15.45
CA GLU A 174 -16.67 -11.31 -15.37
C GLU A 174 -15.21 -11.68 -15.12
N LYS A 175 -14.26 -10.84 -15.56
CA LYS A 175 -12.82 -11.00 -15.31
C LYS A 175 -12.50 -11.13 -13.81
N TYR A 176 -13.25 -10.44 -12.95
CA TYR A 176 -12.97 -10.37 -11.52
C TYR A 176 -13.85 -11.27 -10.66
N GLU A 177 -14.89 -11.88 -11.24
CA GLU A 177 -15.89 -12.66 -10.49
C GLU A 177 -15.26 -13.84 -9.75
N SER A 178 -14.39 -14.60 -10.43
CA SER A 178 -13.71 -15.75 -9.82
C SER A 178 -12.74 -15.34 -8.70
N TYR A 179 -12.09 -14.18 -8.82
CA TYR A 179 -11.24 -13.65 -7.75
C TYR A 179 -12.07 -13.20 -6.55
N LYS A 180 -13.23 -12.57 -6.79
CA LYS A 180 -14.16 -12.12 -5.76
C LYS A 180 -14.75 -13.28 -4.98
N GLU A 181 -15.27 -14.29 -5.69
CA GLU A 181 -15.82 -15.53 -5.11
C GLU A 181 -14.75 -16.24 -4.25
N LYS A 182 -13.54 -16.43 -4.80
CA LYS A 182 -12.44 -17.05 -4.07
C LYS A 182 -12.07 -16.27 -2.81
N ALA A 183 -11.98 -14.94 -2.89
CA ALA A 183 -11.58 -14.09 -1.78
C ALA A 183 -12.61 -14.16 -0.63
N PHE A 184 -13.90 -14.00 -0.94
CA PHE A 184 -14.96 -14.09 0.07
C PHE A 184 -15.14 -15.49 0.63
N GLY A 185 -15.09 -16.53 -0.20
CA GLY A 185 -15.16 -17.92 0.27
C GLY A 185 -14.01 -18.29 1.20
N SER A 186 -12.78 -17.84 0.87
CA SER A 186 -11.60 -18.06 1.72
C SER A 186 -11.70 -17.28 3.04
N LEU A 187 -12.23 -16.05 3.00
CA LEU A 187 -12.42 -15.22 4.19
C LEU A 187 -13.48 -15.82 5.13
N ALA A 188 -14.61 -16.28 4.59
CA ALA A 188 -15.65 -16.96 5.36
C ALA A 188 -15.09 -18.21 6.07
N GLY A 189 -14.43 -19.09 5.30
CA GLY A 189 -13.81 -20.29 5.87
C GLY A 189 -12.72 -19.99 6.90
N ALA A 190 -12.00 -18.87 6.76
CA ALA A 190 -11.00 -18.45 7.74
C ALA A 190 -11.61 -18.01 9.08
N CYS A 191 -12.84 -17.50 9.10
CA CYS A 191 -13.51 -17.04 10.33
C CYS A 191 -13.87 -18.20 11.27
N ASP A 192 -14.14 -19.38 10.72
CA ASP A 192 -14.56 -20.57 11.49
C ASP A 192 -13.38 -21.41 12.00
N VAL A 193 -12.14 -21.00 11.76
CA VAL A 193 -10.95 -21.75 12.17
C VAL A 193 -10.67 -21.55 13.65
N GLU A 194 -10.83 -22.61 14.45
CA GLU A 194 -10.51 -22.61 15.89
C GLU A 194 -9.05 -23.02 16.18
N ASN A 195 -8.43 -23.80 15.30
CA ASN A 195 -7.08 -24.33 15.52
C ASN A 195 -6.02 -23.22 15.43
N LYS A 196 -5.33 -22.93 16.54
CA LYS A 196 -4.30 -21.86 16.62
C LYS A 196 -3.14 -22.01 15.64
N ALA A 197 -2.67 -23.24 15.36
CA ALA A 197 -1.58 -23.45 14.41
C ALA A 197 -2.05 -23.13 12.97
N MET A 198 -3.30 -23.47 12.65
CA MET A 198 -3.92 -23.12 11.38
C MET A 198 -4.17 -21.61 11.28
N GLN A 199 -4.70 -20.98 12.33
CA GLN A 199 -4.85 -19.52 12.42
C GLN A 199 -3.54 -18.80 12.13
N HIS A 200 -2.43 -19.24 12.73
CA HIS A 200 -1.11 -18.65 12.48
C HIS A 200 -0.67 -18.79 11.01
N LYS A 201 -0.85 -19.98 10.41
CA LYS A 201 -0.57 -20.20 8.98
C LYS A 201 -1.43 -19.29 8.09
N ILE A 202 -2.70 -19.11 8.43
CA ILE A 202 -3.63 -18.24 7.71
C ILE A 202 -3.16 -16.78 7.80
N LEU A 203 -2.75 -16.30 8.97
CA LEU A 203 -2.26 -14.93 9.13
C LEU A 203 -0.98 -14.68 8.32
N ILE A 204 -0.06 -15.65 8.23
CA ILE A 204 1.12 -15.53 7.36
C ILE A 204 0.71 -15.47 5.89
N ALA A 205 -0.20 -16.36 5.47
CA ALA A 205 -0.66 -16.42 4.08
C ALA A 205 -1.45 -15.16 3.68
N ALA A 206 -2.21 -14.58 4.62
CA ALA A 206 -3.02 -13.37 4.43
C ALA A 206 -2.20 -12.15 3.98
N THR A 207 -0.90 -12.11 4.28
CA THR A 207 0.00 -11.01 3.94
C THR A 207 1.11 -11.40 2.97
N SER A 208 1.04 -12.60 2.36
CA SER A 208 2.11 -13.15 1.52
C SER A 208 1.60 -13.45 0.11
N GLY A 209 2.49 -13.35 -0.88
CA GLY A 209 2.17 -13.61 -2.29
C GLY A 209 1.53 -12.42 -3.01
N ASP A 210 0.99 -12.66 -4.21
CA ASP A 210 0.29 -11.64 -4.99
C ASP A 210 -1.07 -11.26 -4.40
N LEU A 211 -1.61 -10.12 -4.83
CA LEU A 211 -2.85 -9.54 -4.33
C LEU A 211 -4.01 -10.54 -4.26
N TRP A 212 -4.19 -11.38 -5.28
CA TRP A 212 -5.34 -12.29 -5.37
C TRP A 212 -5.21 -13.53 -4.48
N ASN A 213 -4.02 -13.79 -3.96
CA ASN A 213 -3.76 -14.82 -2.96
C ASN A 213 -3.80 -14.27 -1.52
N GLN A 214 -3.65 -12.94 -1.36
CA GLN A 214 -3.91 -12.25 -0.10
C GLN A 214 -5.42 -12.06 0.12
N PHE A 215 -6.12 -13.16 0.40
CA PHE A 215 -7.59 -13.19 0.40
C PHE A 215 -8.27 -12.14 1.30
N PRO A 216 -7.77 -11.74 2.50
CA PRO A 216 -8.41 -10.68 3.27
C PRO A 216 -8.32 -9.34 2.56
N THR A 217 -7.15 -9.02 2.01
CA THR A 217 -6.92 -7.80 1.21
C THR A 217 -7.87 -7.76 0.02
N ALA A 218 -7.95 -8.84 -0.76
CA ALA A 218 -8.80 -8.91 -1.94
C ALA A 218 -10.30 -8.78 -1.56
N ALA A 219 -10.75 -9.51 -0.53
CA ALA A 219 -12.13 -9.46 -0.06
C ALA A 219 -12.52 -8.05 0.41
N GLY A 220 -11.67 -7.41 1.22
CA GLY A 220 -11.89 -6.03 1.65
C GLY A 220 -11.94 -5.05 0.48
N MET A 221 -11.02 -5.18 -0.48
CA MET A 221 -11.01 -4.35 -1.69
C MET A 221 -12.32 -4.47 -2.49
N PHE A 222 -12.81 -5.70 -2.71
CA PHE A 222 -14.09 -5.92 -3.39
C PHE A 222 -15.28 -5.39 -2.60
N TYR A 223 -15.28 -5.53 -1.27
CA TYR A 223 -16.35 -4.99 -0.44
C TYR A 223 -16.39 -3.46 -0.46
N PHE A 224 -15.24 -2.78 -0.42
CA PHE A 224 -15.19 -1.32 -0.59
C PHE A 224 -15.66 -0.87 -1.97
N ASP A 225 -15.38 -1.64 -3.02
CA ASP A 225 -15.93 -1.39 -4.36
C ASP A 225 -17.46 -1.52 -4.38
N ASP A 226 -18.01 -2.60 -3.82
CA ASP A 226 -19.45 -2.81 -3.73
C ASP A 226 -20.14 -1.65 -3.00
N ILE A 227 -19.58 -1.23 -1.86
CA ILE A 227 -20.07 -0.12 -1.05
C ILE A 227 -19.99 1.20 -1.82
N TYR A 228 -18.90 1.47 -2.55
CA TYR A 228 -18.78 2.66 -3.38
C TYR A 228 -19.79 2.66 -4.53
N ARG A 229 -20.03 1.52 -5.17
CA ARG A 229 -20.98 1.42 -6.29
C ARG A 229 -22.42 1.61 -5.83
N GLU A 230 -22.76 1.10 -4.66
CA GLU A 230 -24.13 1.18 -4.12
C GLU A 230 -24.42 2.55 -3.48
N TYR A 231 -23.47 3.10 -2.72
CA TYR A 231 -23.69 4.26 -1.85
C TYR A 231 -22.76 5.45 -2.15
N GLY A 232 -21.91 5.33 -3.17
CA GLY A 232 -20.93 6.34 -3.54
C GLY A 232 -19.89 6.58 -2.46
N GLN A 233 -19.20 7.72 -2.59
CA GLN A 233 -18.22 8.21 -1.63
C GLN A 233 -18.76 8.28 -0.19
N LYS A 234 -20.04 8.60 0.00
CA LYS A 234 -20.65 8.67 1.33
C LYS A 234 -20.68 7.30 2.02
N GLY A 235 -20.97 6.23 1.27
CA GLY A 235 -20.93 4.86 1.79
C GLY A 235 -19.55 4.48 2.31
N VAL A 236 -18.52 4.72 1.49
CA VAL A 236 -17.13 4.46 1.87
C VAL A 236 -16.74 5.26 3.11
N GLN A 237 -17.14 6.53 3.19
CA GLN A 237 -16.85 7.37 4.36
C GLN A 237 -17.54 6.85 5.64
N VAL A 238 -18.79 6.42 5.55
CA VAL A 238 -19.52 5.84 6.69
C VAL A 238 -18.85 4.54 7.13
N LEU A 239 -18.48 3.68 6.18
CA LEU A 239 -17.79 2.43 6.46
C LEU A 239 -16.42 2.67 7.11
N TYR A 240 -15.65 3.63 6.61
CA TYR A 240 -14.37 4.03 7.19
C TYR A 240 -14.50 4.49 8.65
N LYS A 241 -15.54 5.27 8.97
CA LYS A 241 -15.80 5.75 10.34
C LYS A 241 -16.21 4.66 11.33
N LYS A 242 -16.73 3.52 10.85
CA LYS A 242 -17.00 2.35 11.70
C LYS A 242 -15.71 1.66 12.15
N GLY A 243 -14.63 1.83 11.40
CA GLY A 243 -13.33 1.25 11.70
C GLY A 243 -13.27 -0.26 11.42
N PRO A 244 -12.15 -0.91 11.80
CA PRO A 244 -11.90 -2.31 11.51
C PRO A 244 -12.65 -3.29 12.42
N GLU A 245 -13.13 -2.87 13.60
CA GLU A 245 -13.77 -3.79 14.55
C GLU A 245 -15.02 -4.45 13.92
N LYS A 246 -15.04 -5.79 13.89
CA LYS A 246 -16.13 -6.59 13.30
C LYS A 246 -16.40 -6.27 11.83
N PHE A 247 -15.40 -5.74 11.12
CA PHE A 247 -15.53 -5.38 9.71
C PHE A 247 -15.99 -6.56 8.85
N ILE A 248 -15.44 -7.76 9.07
CA ILE A 248 -15.81 -8.96 8.31
C ILE A 248 -17.29 -9.30 8.51
N GLN A 249 -17.87 -9.04 9.68
CA GLN A 249 -19.30 -9.29 9.91
C GLN A 249 -20.17 -8.45 8.97
N SER A 250 -19.75 -7.22 8.66
CA SER A 250 -20.48 -6.35 7.71
C SER A 250 -20.45 -6.85 6.26
N ILE A 251 -19.49 -7.70 5.90
CA ILE A 251 -19.40 -8.31 4.57
C ILE A 251 -20.47 -9.40 4.40
N PHE A 252 -20.69 -10.21 5.45
CA PHE A 252 -21.53 -11.41 5.37
C PHE A 252 -22.94 -11.24 5.95
N GLN A 253 -23.26 -10.10 6.55
CA GLN A 253 -24.57 -9.82 7.17
C GLN A 253 -25.50 -8.94 6.31
N ASN A 254 -25.25 -8.85 5.00
CA ASN A 254 -26.14 -8.19 4.05
C ASN A 254 -27.16 -9.17 3.46
#